data_AF-A0A093DUT7-F1
#
_entry.id   AF-A0A093DUT7-F1
#
_cell.length_a   1.000
_cell.length_b   1.000
_cell.length_c   1.000
_cell.angle_alpha   90.00
_cell.angle_beta   90.00
_cell.angle_gamma   90.00
#
_symmetry.space_group_name_H-M   'P 1'
#
loop_
_entity.id
_entity.type
_entity.pdbx_description
1 polymer ?
#
loop_
_entity_poly.entity_id
_entity_poly.type
_entity_poly.pdbx_seq_one_letter_code
_entity_poly.pdbx_strand_id
1 'polypeptide(L)'
;VFEEINRRVKEIGNELVKKVNAVFQWDITKDGKKAMQWTIDLKNGSGEVYPGPARSTADATFTLSDEDFMDVVQQKTNPQKAFFSGKIKVKGNIMLSQKLEMILKDYAKL
;
A
#
# COMPACT_ATOMS: atom_id res chain seq x y z
N VAL A 1 2.24 9.38 -6.40
CA VAL A 1 2.27 8.68 -5.08
C VAL A 1 3.12 7.42 -5.13
N PHE A 2 2.76 6.39 -5.90
CA PHE A 2 3.54 5.14 -5.94
C PHE A 2 4.98 5.31 -6.43
N GLU A 3 5.24 6.22 -7.37
CA GLU A 3 6.60 6.54 -7.82
C GLU A 3 7.46 7.15 -6.70
N GLU A 4 6.88 8.01 -5.86
CA GLU A 4 7.54 8.56 -4.68
C GLU A 4 7.81 7.48 -3.63
N ILE A 5 6.86 6.56 -3.42
CA ILE A 5 7.08 5.39 -2.57
C ILE A 5 8.23 4.55 -3.14
N ASN A 6 8.28 4.33 -4.46
CA ASN A 6 9.36 3.59 -5.11
C ASN A 6 10.72 4.24 -4.88
N ARG A 7 10.79 5.58 -4.97
CA ARG A 7 12.03 6.33 -4.67
C ARG A 7 12.52 6.03 -3.25
N ARG A 8 11.64 6.14 -2.26
CA ARG A 8 11.98 5.82 -0.86
C ARG A 8 12.36 4.35 -0.67
N VAL A 9 11.63 3.42 -1.30
CA VAL A 9 11.97 2.00 -1.26
C VAL A 9 13.36 1.75 -1.83
N LYS A 10 13.80 2.46 -2.88
CA LYS A 10 15.18 2.34 -3.38
C LYS A 10 16.24 2.84 -2.40
N GLU A 11 15.90 3.79 -1.52
CA GLU A 11 16.83 4.34 -0.52
C GLU A 11 16.95 3.45 0.73
N ILE A 12 15.82 2.97 1.26
CA ILE A 12 15.77 2.28 2.57
C ILE A 12 15.19 0.86 2.50
N GLY A 13 15.02 0.32 1.30
CA GLY A 13 14.23 -0.89 1.06
C GLY A 13 14.75 -2.15 1.75
N ASN A 14 16.07 -2.29 1.94
CA ASN A 14 16.63 -3.40 2.72
C ASN A 14 16.13 -3.42 4.18
N GLU A 15 15.91 -2.25 4.79
CA GLU A 15 15.32 -2.16 6.13
C GLU A 15 13.82 -2.47 6.09
N LEU A 16 13.12 -1.91 5.09
CA LEU A 16 11.69 -2.13 4.92
C LEU A 16 11.36 -3.61 4.69
N VAL A 17 12.14 -4.31 3.86
CA VAL A 17 11.98 -5.74 3.61
C VAL A 17 12.15 -6.55 4.90
N LYS A 18 13.21 -6.29 5.68
CA LYS A 18 13.43 -6.97 6.98
C LYS A 18 12.30 -6.72 7.97
N LYS A 19 11.80 -5.48 8.03
CA LYS A 19 10.75 -5.08 8.96
C LYS A 19 9.39 -5.61 8.53
N VAL A 20 9.06 -5.59 7.24
CA VAL A 20 7.70 -5.84 6.74
C VAL A 20 7.54 -7.29 6.30
N ASN A 21 8.41 -7.78 5.40
CA ASN A 21 8.41 -9.14 4.83
C ASN A 21 7.08 -9.55 4.19
N ALA A 22 6.53 -8.73 3.29
CA ALA A 22 5.23 -8.97 2.67
C ALA A 22 5.06 -8.23 1.32
N VAL A 23 4.14 -8.74 0.49
CA VAL A 23 3.73 -8.15 -0.79
C VAL A 23 2.32 -7.56 -0.68
N PHE A 24 2.14 -6.31 -1.10
CA PHE A 24 0.86 -5.59 -1.02
C PHE A 24 0.39 -5.15 -2.39
N GLN A 25 -0.84 -5.48 -2.74
CA GLN A 25 -1.48 -5.02 -3.96
C GLN A 25 -2.49 -3.91 -3.66
N TRP A 26 -2.58 -2.93 -4.56
CA TRP A 26 -3.52 -1.82 -4.52
C TRP A 26 -4.37 -1.84 -5.78
N ASP A 27 -5.67 -2.07 -5.61
CA ASP A 27 -6.68 -2.00 -6.66
C ASP A 27 -7.46 -0.68 -6.50
N ILE A 28 -7.10 0.33 -7.29
CA ILE A 28 -7.75 1.65 -7.24
C ILE A 28 -8.86 1.69 -8.28
N THR A 29 -10.05 2.07 -7.83
CA THR A 29 -11.26 2.08 -8.66
C THR A 29 -11.71 3.50 -9.02
N LYS A 30 -12.31 3.64 -10.19
CA LYS A 30 -13.01 4.86 -10.64
C LYS A 30 -14.34 4.41 -11.22
N ASP A 31 -15.43 5.03 -10.78
CA ASP A 31 -16.80 4.68 -11.17
C ASP A 31 -17.11 3.17 -10.99
N GLY A 32 -16.63 2.59 -9.87
CA GLY A 32 -16.81 1.19 -9.52
C GLY A 32 -15.99 0.19 -10.35
N LYS A 33 -15.18 0.64 -11.30
CA LYS A 33 -14.30 -0.20 -12.14
C LYS A 33 -12.86 -0.02 -11.72
N LYS A 34 -12.07 -1.09 -11.84
CA LYS A 34 -10.61 -1.01 -11.60
C LYS A 34 -9.98 -0.10 -12.65
N ALA A 35 -9.36 0.99 -12.20
CA ALA A 35 -8.74 2.01 -13.03
C ALA A 35 -7.21 1.92 -12.99
N MET A 36 -6.65 1.64 -11.81
CA MET A 36 -5.21 1.47 -11.62
C MET A 36 -4.94 0.30 -10.70
N GLN A 37 -3.79 -0.34 -10.93
CA GLN A 37 -3.30 -1.39 -10.06
C GLN A 37 -1.82 -1.18 -9.81
N TRP A 38 -1.39 -1.35 -8.57
CA TRP A 38 -0.01 -1.20 -8.15
C TRP A 38 0.35 -2.28 -7.14
N THR A 39 1.63 -2.62 -7.10
CA THR A 39 2.17 -3.54 -6.10
C THR A 39 3.36 -2.91 -5.39
N ILE A 40 3.39 -3.08 -4.08
CA ILE A 40 4.53 -2.77 -3.21
C ILE A 40 5.05 -4.12 -2.70
N ASP A 41 6.18 -4.56 -3.22
CA ASP A 41 6.89 -5.76 -2.76
C ASP A 41 7.93 -5.34 -1.73
N LEU A 42 7.68 -5.66 -0.46
CA LEU A 42 8.62 -5.51 0.65
C LEU A 42 8.99 -6.88 1.22
N LYS A 43 9.13 -7.87 0.34
CA LYS A 43 9.45 -9.27 0.66
C LYS A 43 10.72 -9.72 -0.04
N ASN A 44 10.89 -9.32 -1.30
CA ASN A 44 11.96 -9.80 -2.16
C ASN A 44 13.05 -8.75 -2.36
N GLY A 45 14.31 -9.19 -2.42
CA GLY A 45 15.46 -8.34 -2.68
C GLY A 45 15.55 -7.13 -1.74
N SER A 46 15.77 -5.95 -2.32
CA SER A 46 15.72 -4.66 -1.62
C SER A 46 14.33 -4.00 -1.66
N GLY A 47 13.29 -4.74 -2.02
CA GLY A 47 11.95 -4.22 -2.25
C GLY A 47 11.80 -3.49 -3.58
N GLU A 48 10.58 -3.46 -4.10
CA GLU A 48 10.21 -2.77 -5.33
C GLU A 48 8.77 -2.28 -5.31
N VAL A 49 8.49 -1.19 -6.03
CA VAL A 49 7.13 -0.74 -6.33
C VAL A 49 6.93 -0.70 -7.83
N TYR A 50 5.88 -1.34 -8.32
CA TYR A 50 5.63 -1.47 -9.75
C TYR A 50 4.14 -1.40 -10.10
N PRO A 51 3.80 -0.92 -11.33
CA PRO A 51 2.43 -0.94 -11.81
C PRO A 51 1.99 -2.37 -12.13
N GLY A 52 0.71 -2.64 -11.92
CA GLY A 52 0.07 -3.92 -12.21
C GLY A 52 -0.07 -4.86 -11.01
N PRO A 53 -0.64 -6.06 -11.25
CA PRO A 53 -0.83 -7.09 -10.23
C PRO A 53 0.48 -7.57 -9.64
N ALA A 54 0.39 -8.05 -8.40
CA ALA A 54 1.51 -8.72 -7.78
C ALA A 54 1.93 -9.92 -8.65
N ARG A 55 3.23 -10.02 -8.93
CA ARG A 55 3.79 -11.10 -9.75
C ARG A 55 3.65 -12.47 -9.08
N SER A 56 3.60 -12.46 -7.75
CA SER A 56 3.26 -13.59 -6.88
C SER A 56 1.99 -13.28 -6.08
N THR A 57 1.53 -14.22 -5.26
CA THR A 57 0.43 -13.98 -4.32
C THR A 57 0.72 -12.76 -3.43
N ALA A 58 -0.20 -11.79 -3.42
CA ALA A 58 -0.16 -10.68 -2.47
C ALA A 58 -0.59 -11.16 -1.08
N ASP A 59 0.17 -10.77 -0.05
CA ASP A 59 -0.18 -11.05 1.34
C ASP A 59 -1.38 -10.22 1.79
N ALA A 60 -1.55 -9.00 1.24
CA ALA A 60 -2.77 -8.21 1.39
C ALA A 60 -3.10 -7.41 0.12
N THR A 61 -4.39 -7.27 -0.17
CA THR A 61 -4.90 -6.47 -1.28
C THR A 61 -5.83 -5.38 -0.76
N PHE A 62 -5.51 -4.13 -1.04
CA PHE A 62 -6.33 -2.96 -0.76
C PHE A 62 -7.21 -2.66 -1.97
N THR A 63 -8.49 -2.38 -1.74
CA THR A 63 -9.41 -1.88 -2.77
C THR A 63 -10.10 -0.63 -2.26
N LEU A 64 -10.01 0.46 -3.01
CA LEU A 64 -10.60 1.76 -2.68
C LEU A 64 -10.83 2.58 -3.95
N SER A 65 -11.63 3.65 -3.86
CA SER A 65 -11.78 4.59 -4.97
C SER A 65 -10.55 5.49 -5.11
N ASP A 66 -10.34 6.05 -6.29
CA ASP A 66 -9.30 7.07 -6.54
C ASP A 66 -9.48 8.29 -5.61
N GLU A 67 -10.73 8.70 -5.38
CA GLU A 67 -11.08 9.77 -4.45
C GLU A 67 -10.67 9.43 -3.00
N ASP A 68 -11.10 8.27 -2.49
CA ASP A 68 -10.75 7.84 -1.13
C ASP A 68 -9.24 7.61 -0.97
N PHE A 69 -8.56 7.14 -2.01
CA PHE A 69 -7.10 7.04 -2.04
C PHE A 69 -6.45 8.41 -1.88
N MET A 70 -6.90 9.41 -2.62
CA MET A 70 -6.38 10.77 -2.53
C MET A 70 -6.71 11.44 -1.20
N ASP A 71 -7.88 11.17 -0.60
CA ASP A 71 -8.23 11.65 0.73
C ASP A 71 -7.31 11.09 1.82
N VAL A 72 -6.91 9.82 1.70
CA VAL A 72 -5.93 9.20 2.60
C VAL A 72 -4.53 9.81 2.40
N VAL A 73 -4.09 9.94 1.15
CA VAL A 73 -2.77 10.52 0.82
C VAL A 73 -2.66 11.96 1.31
N GLN A 74 -3.72 12.75 1.16
CA GLN A 74 -3.80 14.14 1.61
C GLN A 74 -4.15 14.27 3.10
N GLN A 75 -4.26 13.16 3.83
CA GLN A 75 -4.57 13.12 5.27
C GLN A 75 -5.93 13.75 5.65
N LYS A 76 -6.88 13.85 4.71
CA LYS A 76 -8.27 14.27 4.99
C LYS A 76 -9.04 13.19 5.77
N THR A 77 -8.64 11.93 5.60
CA THR A 77 -9.03 10.81 6.45
C THR A 77 -7.82 9.93 6.75
N ASN A 78 -7.83 9.23 7.87
CA ASN A 78 -6.81 8.21 8.14
C ASN A 78 -7.24 6.84 7.57
N PRO A 79 -6.29 5.94 7.28
CA PRO A 79 -6.58 4.62 6.72
C PRO A 79 -7.49 3.75 7.59
N GLN A 80 -7.35 3.80 8.93
CA GLN A 80 -8.20 3.01 9.83
C GLN A 80 -9.66 3.42 9.74
N LYS A 81 -9.95 4.72 9.79
CA LYS A 81 -11.30 5.28 9.67
C LYS A 81 -11.91 4.90 8.33
N ALA A 82 -11.15 5.02 7.24
CA ALA A 82 -11.60 4.66 5.91
C ALA A 82 -11.86 3.14 5.77
N PHE A 83 -11.08 2.29 6.44
CA PHE A 83 -11.33 0.85 6.50
C PHE A 83 -12.62 0.53 7.25
N PHE A 84 -12.80 1.06 8.47
CA PHE A 84 -14.00 0.81 9.27
C PHE A 84 -15.28 1.38 8.64
N SER A 85 -15.17 2.45 7.84
CA SER A 85 -16.31 2.99 7.08
C SER A 85 -16.57 2.28 5.75
N GLY A 86 -15.78 1.26 5.40
CA GLY A 86 -15.92 0.50 4.15
C GLY A 86 -15.39 1.19 2.88
N LYS A 87 -14.74 2.35 3.00
CA LYS A 87 -14.09 3.09 1.90
C LYS A 87 -12.81 2.39 1.43
N ILE A 88 -12.09 1.77 2.35
CA ILE A 88 -10.99 0.84 2.05
C ILE A 88 -11.45 -0.57 2.38
N LYS A 89 -11.35 -1.48 1.42
CA LYS A 89 -11.50 -2.91 1.64
C LYS A 89 -10.12 -3.55 1.66
N VAL A 90 -9.89 -4.48 2.59
CA VAL A 90 -8.66 -5.26 2.66
C VAL A 90 -9.02 -6.74 2.54
N LYS A 91 -8.37 -7.44 1.62
CA LYS A 91 -8.39 -8.91 1.53
C LYS A 91 -7.01 -9.46 1.89
N GLY A 92 -6.95 -10.69 2.38
CA GLY A 92 -5.72 -11.33 2.84
C GLY A 92 -5.41 -11.01 4.30
N ASN A 93 -4.14 -10.80 4.63
CA ASN A 93 -3.68 -10.61 5.99
C ASN A 93 -3.81 -9.15 6.45
N ILE A 94 -4.88 -8.88 7.20
CA ILE A 94 -5.19 -7.54 7.74
C ILE A 94 -4.12 -7.05 8.73
N MET A 95 -3.45 -7.94 9.47
CA MET A 95 -2.40 -7.50 10.40
C MET A 95 -1.18 -6.96 9.66
N LEU A 96 -0.87 -7.53 8.49
CA LEU A 96 0.20 -7.01 7.64
C LEU A 96 -0.14 -5.64 7.04
N SER A 97 -1.41 -5.37 6.72
CA SER A 97 -1.81 -4.03 6.23
C SER A 97 -1.66 -2.95 7.30
N GLN A 98 -2.00 -3.26 8.56
CA GLN A 98 -1.79 -2.35 9.69
C GLN A 98 -0.30 -2.13 9.98
N LYS A 99 0.50 -3.20 9.91
CA LYS A 99 1.96 -3.14 10.06
C LYS A 99 2.60 -2.23 9.01
N LEU A 100 2.19 -2.35 7.75
CA LEU A 100 2.65 -1.48 6.68
C LEU A 100 2.38 -0.01 7.02
N GLU A 101 1.18 0.31 7.50
CA GLU A 101 0.82 1.68 7.84
C GLU A 101 1.68 2.27 8.97
N MET A 102 1.92 1.50 10.04
CA MET A 102 2.79 1.95 11.14
C MET A 102 4.20 2.25 10.64
N ILE A 103 4.77 1.35 9.84
CA ILE A 103 6.10 1.53 9.25
C ILE A 103 6.13 2.78 8.35
N LEU A 104 5.17 2.94 7.44
CA LEU A 104 5.14 4.11 6.55
C LEU A 104 5.02 5.43 7.32
N LYS A 105 4.28 5.47 8.45
CA LYS A 105 4.19 6.64 9.33
C LYS A 105 5.53 6.98 9.98
N ASP A 106 6.31 5.99 10.39
CA ASP A 106 7.62 6.20 11.00
C ASP A 106 8.61 6.80 9.99
N TYR A 107 8.60 6.30 8.75
CA TYR A 107 9.48 6.78 7.68
C TYR A 107 8.97 8.02 6.92
N ALA A 108 7.72 8.44 7.13
CA ALA A 108 7.19 9.70 6.59
C ALA A 108 7.57 10.94 7.43
N LYS A 109 7.96 10.73 8.69
CA LYS A 109 8.40 11.78 9.64
C LYS A 109 9.89 12.09 9.55
N LEU A 110 10.64 11.29 8.79
CA LEU A 110 12.04 11.50 8.42
C LEU A 110 12.08 12.18 7.04
#